data_AF-A0A0A1XES1-F1
#
_entry.id   AF-A0A0A1XES1-F1
#
_cell.length_a   1.000
_cell.length_b   1.000
_cell.length_c   1.000
_cell.angle_alpha   90.00
_cell.angle_beta   90.00
_cell.angle_gamma   90.00
#
_symmetry.space_group_name_H-M   'P 1'
#
loop_
_entity.id
_entity.type
_entity.pdbx_description
1 polymer ?
#
loop_
_entity_poly.entity_id
_entity_poly.type
_entity_poly.pdbx_seq_one_letter_code
_entity_poly.pdbx_strand_id
1 'polypeptide(L)'
;MENKKDIYNLWVQYTTKNDESYFREFIERFVSIWKSQLPVDFERDDLPLWHEVRPDSGPHLGRLPDELLPAIGKFIIIARDSSENGTLDDEQIRQIAVLVDCLVIVCRHFDNILAIIKYEYKSNLIAILANTFKECMTHQQVSPEVVHLFRSFSQFLEV
;
A
#
# COMPACT_ATOMS: atom_id res chain seq x y z
N MET A 1 11.95 14.48 -15.48
CA MET A 1 12.54 13.19 -15.91
C MET A 1 13.58 12.64 -14.94
N GLU A 2 14.13 13.42 -14.01
CA GLU A 2 15.07 12.94 -12.97
C GLU A 2 14.41 12.02 -11.93
N ASN A 3 13.21 12.36 -11.43
CA ASN A 3 12.57 11.65 -10.31
C ASN A 3 12.26 10.15 -10.51
N LYS A 4 12.07 9.66 -11.76
CA LYS A 4 11.74 8.23 -12.00
C LYS A 4 12.96 7.33 -11.97
N LYS A 5 14.12 7.78 -12.50
CA LYS A 5 15.35 6.95 -12.48
C LYS A 5 15.86 6.78 -11.06
N ASP A 6 15.67 7.80 -10.23
CA ASP A 6 16.13 7.80 -8.84
C ASP A 6 15.37 6.80 -7.97
N ILE A 7 14.07 6.58 -8.20
CA ILE A 7 13.32 5.58 -7.43
C ILE A 7 13.72 4.14 -7.79
N TYR A 8 13.95 3.81 -9.07
CA TYR A 8 14.36 2.44 -9.42
C TYR A 8 15.76 2.10 -8.91
N ASN A 9 16.62 3.09 -8.69
CA ASN A 9 17.89 2.86 -8.00
C ASN A 9 17.66 2.36 -6.57
N LEU A 10 16.66 2.87 -5.84
CA LEU A 10 16.31 2.35 -4.50
C LEU A 10 15.91 0.89 -4.56
N TRP A 11 15.15 0.49 -5.58
CA TRP A 11 14.80 -0.93 -5.78
C TRP A 11 16.05 -1.81 -6.00
N VAL A 12 16.98 -1.36 -6.84
CA VAL A 12 18.24 -2.08 -7.08
C VAL A 12 19.08 -2.17 -5.80
N GLN A 13 19.12 -1.11 -4.99
CA GLN A 13 19.81 -1.13 -3.70
C GLN A 13 19.14 -2.12 -2.73
N TYR A 14 17.81 -2.15 -2.67
CA TYR A 14 17.07 -3.12 -1.86
C TYR A 14 17.43 -4.56 -2.24
N THR A 15 17.39 -4.92 -3.52
CA THR A 15 17.68 -6.31 -3.94
C THR A 15 19.16 -6.69 -3.81
N THR A 16 20.07 -5.73 -3.95
CA THR A 16 21.52 -5.99 -3.87
C THR A 16 22.03 -6.03 -2.43
N LYS A 17 21.57 -5.09 -1.59
CA LYS A 17 22.02 -4.95 -0.19
C LYS A 17 21.13 -5.72 0.80
N ASN A 18 19.94 -6.14 0.38
CA ASN A 18 18.92 -6.75 1.23
C ASN A 18 18.56 -5.88 2.45
N ASP A 19 18.58 -4.56 2.26
CA ASP A 19 18.29 -3.58 3.30
C ASP A 19 16.88 -3.00 3.07
N GLU A 20 15.99 -3.29 4.02
CA GLU A 20 14.57 -2.97 3.96
C GLU A 20 14.30 -1.46 3.94
N SER A 21 15.24 -0.62 4.40
CA SER A 21 15.10 0.83 4.35
C SER A 21 14.94 1.36 2.93
N TYR A 22 15.69 0.81 1.96
CA TYR A 22 15.57 1.18 0.56
C TYR A 22 14.22 0.76 -0.04
N PHE A 23 13.65 -0.37 0.42
CA PHE A 23 12.31 -0.78 -0.01
C PHE A 23 11.24 0.17 0.54
N ARG A 24 11.31 0.52 1.83
CA ARG A 24 10.38 1.48 2.44
C ARG A 24 10.42 2.83 1.72
N GLU A 25 11.63 3.35 1.48
CA GLU A 25 11.81 4.60 0.75
C GLU A 25 11.32 4.51 -0.70
N PHE A 26 11.56 3.38 -1.38
CA PHE A 26 11.03 3.13 -2.72
C PHE A 26 9.51 3.24 -2.76
N ILE A 27 8.81 2.55 -1.83
CA ILE A 27 7.36 2.55 -1.77
C ILE A 27 6.83 3.95 -1.43
N GLU A 28 7.40 4.64 -0.45
CA GLU A 28 6.97 5.99 -0.07
C GLU A 28 7.07 6.97 -1.24
N ARG A 29 8.21 6.98 -1.94
CA ARG A 29 8.39 7.84 -3.12
C ARG A 29 7.47 7.43 -4.27
N PHE A 30 7.28 6.13 -4.49
CA PHE A 30 6.37 5.62 -5.52
C PHE A 30 4.93 6.11 -5.27
N VAL A 31 4.43 5.92 -4.05
CA VAL A 31 3.09 6.36 -3.64
C VAL A 31 2.94 7.87 -3.80
N SER A 32 3.92 8.65 -3.32
CA SER A 32 3.93 10.11 -3.46
C SER A 32 3.84 10.58 -4.92
N ILE A 33 4.66 9.99 -5.81
CA ILE A 33 4.66 10.30 -7.24
C ILE A 33 3.30 10.01 -7.87
N TRP A 34 2.69 8.86 -7.57
CA TRP A 34 1.43 8.46 -8.20
C TRP A 34 0.21 9.16 -7.60
N LYS A 35 0.18 9.43 -6.29
CA LYS A 35 -0.88 10.25 -5.67
C LYS A 35 -0.97 11.66 -6.27
N SER A 36 0.15 12.24 -6.70
CA SER A 36 0.15 13.54 -7.39
C SER A 36 -0.44 13.50 -8.81
N GLN A 37 -0.55 12.31 -9.42
CA GLN A 37 -0.98 12.09 -10.80
C GLN A 37 -2.36 11.44 -10.91
N LEU A 38 -2.82 10.78 -9.85
CA LEU A 38 -4.06 10.02 -9.83
C LEU A 38 -5.07 10.64 -8.87
N PRO A 39 -6.36 10.73 -9.24
CA PRO A 39 -7.43 11.02 -8.29
C PRO A 39 -7.71 9.75 -7.45
N VAL A 40 -6.86 9.50 -6.45
CA VAL A 40 -7.01 8.37 -5.50
C VAL A 40 -7.78 8.78 -4.24
N ASP A 41 -8.13 10.06 -4.13
CA ASP A 41 -8.86 10.59 -2.99
C ASP A 41 -10.37 10.55 -3.25
N PHE A 42 -11.05 9.67 -2.52
CA PHE A 42 -12.49 9.47 -2.58
C PHE A 42 -13.28 10.56 -1.83
N GLU A 43 -12.60 11.46 -1.11
CA GLU A 43 -13.24 12.63 -0.48
C GLU A 43 -13.35 13.82 -1.46
N ARG A 44 -12.92 13.64 -2.71
CA ARG A 44 -13.02 14.68 -3.74
C ARG A 44 -14.44 14.79 -4.29
N ASP A 45 -14.92 16.02 -4.37
CA ASP A 45 -16.22 16.32 -4.99
C ASP A 45 -16.22 16.13 -6.52
N ASP A 46 -15.06 15.97 -7.15
CA ASP A 46 -14.85 15.85 -8.60
C ASP A 46 -14.57 14.41 -9.08
N LEU A 47 -15.08 13.39 -8.36
CA LEU A 47 -14.89 12.00 -8.76
C LEU A 47 -15.56 11.70 -10.11
N PRO A 48 -14.84 11.04 -11.05
CA PRO A 48 -15.42 10.65 -12.34
C PRO A 48 -16.54 9.62 -12.14
N LEU A 49 -17.58 9.70 -12.98
CA LEU A 49 -18.60 8.67 -13.02
C LEU A 49 -17.99 7.33 -13.42
N TRP A 50 -18.63 6.21 -13.06
CA TRP A 50 -18.08 4.86 -13.29
C TRP A 50 -17.68 4.58 -14.75
N HIS A 51 -18.35 5.19 -15.72
CA HIS A 51 -18.07 5.03 -17.16
C HIS A 51 -16.96 5.98 -17.68
N GLU A 52 -16.54 6.96 -16.87
CA GLU A 52 -15.47 7.90 -17.16
C GLU A 52 -14.13 7.45 -16.57
N VAL A 53 -14.16 6.44 -15.68
CA VAL A 53 -12.95 5.85 -15.10
C VAL A 53 -12.16 5.14 -16.19
N ARG A 54 -10.96 5.65 -16.46
CA ARG A 54 -10.06 5.04 -17.44
C ARG A 54 -9.38 3.80 -16.84
N PRO A 55 -9.43 2.64 -17.53
CA PRO A 55 -8.92 1.38 -17.02
C PRO A 55 -7.39 1.33 -16.90
N ASP A 56 -6.66 2.26 -17.51
CA ASP A 56 -5.20 2.29 -17.63
C ASP A 56 -4.56 3.49 -16.90
N SER A 57 -5.28 4.08 -15.93
CA SER A 57 -4.83 5.28 -15.23
C SER A 57 -3.57 5.05 -14.38
N GLY A 58 -3.43 3.84 -13.82
CA GLY A 58 -2.34 3.46 -12.93
C GLY A 58 -1.08 2.91 -13.61
N PRO A 59 -0.03 2.60 -12.85
CA PRO A 59 1.16 1.92 -13.35
C PRO A 59 0.84 0.48 -13.77
N HIS A 60 1.13 0.12 -15.02
CA HIS A 60 1.08 -1.26 -15.47
C HIS A 60 2.19 -2.11 -14.79
N LEU A 61 1.87 -3.29 -14.27
CA LEU A 61 2.82 -4.17 -13.55
C LEU A 61 4.07 -4.52 -14.37
N GLY A 62 3.94 -4.77 -15.67
CA GLY A 62 5.08 -4.99 -16.58
C GLY A 62 6.08 -3.82 -16.74
N ARG A 63 5.85 -2.67 -16.08
CA ARG A 63 6.83 -1.56 -15.96
C ARG A 63 7.37 -1.41 -14.54
N LEU A 64 6.91 -2.22 -13.61
CA LEU A 64 7.35 -2.28 -12.23
C LEU A 64 8.29 -3.48 -12.06
N PRO A 65 9.05 -3.53 -10.96
CA PRO A 65 9.87 -4.69 -10.68
C PRO A 65 9.00 -5.95 -10.45
N ASP A 66 9.38 -7.08 -11.06
CA ASP A 66 8.62 -8.33 -11.00
C ASP A 66 8.38 -8.82 -9.56
N GLU A 67 9.35 -8.59 -8.68
CA GLU A 67 9.31 -9.01 -7.27
C GLU A 67 8.62 -7.99 -6.35
N LEU A 68 7.97 -6.94 -6.88
CA LEU A 68 7.27 -5.94 -6.09
C LEU A 68 6.13 -6.54 -5.26
N LEU A 69 5.23 -7.28 -5.91
CA LEU A 69 4.08 -7.88 -5.24
C LEU A 69 4.51 -8.93 -4.18
N PRO A 70 5.43 -9.88 -4.47
CA PRO A 70 5.99 -10.75 -3.46
C PRO A 70 6.62 -10.00 -2.27
N ALA A 71 7.39 -8.94 -2.52
CA ALA A 71 8.00 -8.13 -1.46
C ALA A 71 6.95 -7.48 -0.56
N ILE A 72 5.92 -6.84 -1.14
CA ILE A 72 4.79 -6.28 -0.37
C ILE A 72 4.13 -7.37 0.50
N GLY A 73 3.93 -8.57 -0.06
CA GLY A 73 3.36 -9.70 0.68
C GLY A 73 4.18 -10.12 1.88
N LYS A 74 5.50 -10.23 1.72
CA LYS A 74 6.42 -10.50 2.84
C LYS A 74 6.22 -9.50 3.98
N PHE A 75 6.20 -8.20 3.69
CA PHE A 75 6.05 -7.17 4.72
C PHE A 75 4.66 -7.17 5.38
N ILE A 76 3.60 -7.45 4.63
CA ILE A 76 2.24 -7.60 5.19
C ILE A 76 2.15 -8.81 6.13
N ILE A 77 2.77 -9.94 5.78
CA ILE A 77 2.79 -11.13 6.65
C ILE A 77 3.56 -10.84 7.96
N ILE A 78 4.74 -10.21 7.86
CA ILE A 78 5.52 -9.80 9.04
C ILE A 78 4.72 -8.86 9.95
N ALA A 79 4.00 -7.91 9.35
CA ALA A 79 3.12 -7.00 10.07
C ALA A 79 1.94 -7.72 10.75
N ARG A 80 1.35 -8.70 10.07
CA ARG A 80 0.28 -9.55 10.64
C ARG A 80 0.78 -10.29 11.87
N ASP A 81 1.95 -10.91 11.80
CA ASP A 81 2.53 -11.63 12.95
C ASP A 81 2.87 -10.67 14.10
N SER A 82 3.34 -9.46 13.78
CA SER A 82 3.59 -8.40 14.78
C SER A 82 2.29 -7.92 15.45
N SER A 83 1.20 -7.82 14.67
CA SER A 83 -0.12 -7.41 15.18
C SER A 83 -0.70 -8.43 16.17
N GLU A 84 -0.47 -9.73 15.94
CA GLU A 84 -0.96 -10.78 16.84
C GLU A 84 -0.24 -10.78 18.19
N ASN A 85 1.02 -10.34 18.18
CA ASN A 85 1.84 -10.20 19.39
C ASN A 85 1.61 -8.87 20.11
N GLY A 86 0.82 -7.95 19.55
CA GLY A 86 0.55 -6.62 20.09
C GLY A 86 1.78 -5.71 20.12
N THR A 87 2.67 -5.86 19.12
CA THR A 87 3.93 -5.11 19.03
C THR A 87 3.95 -4.14 17.86
N LEU A 88 2.80 -3.78 17.28
CA LEU A 88 2.73 -2.80 16.22
C LEU A 88 2.76 -1.38 16.80
N ASP A 89 3.79 -0.61 16.45
CA ASP A 89 3.84 0.82 16.72
C ASP A 89 3.24 1.65 15.56
N ASP A 90 3.02 2.95 15.81
CA ASP A 90 2.43 3.86 14.82
C ASP A 90 3.28 3.97 13.53
N GLU A 91 4.61 3.86 13.62
CA GLU A 91 5.47 3.89 12.45
C GLU A 91 5.27 2.63 11.59
N GLN A 92 5.16 1.44 12.21
CA GLN A 92 4.83 0.22 11.50
C GLN A 92 3.43 0.29 10.88
N ILE A 93 2.44 0.83 11.60
CA ILE A 93 1.08 1.04 11.08
C ILE A 93 1.11 1.97 9.86
N ARG A 94 1.84 3.08 9.93
CA ARG A 94 2.07 4.00 8.80
C ARG A 94 2.67 3.27 7.61
N GLN A 95 3.71 2.48 7.83
CA GLN A 95 4.37 1.72 6.77
C GLN A 95 3.41 0.72 6.10
N ILE A 96 2.55 0.05 6.87
CA ILE A 96 1.52 -0.84 6.33
C ILE A 96 0.52 -0.04 5.49
N ALA A 97 0.05 1.11 5.97
CA ALA A 97 -0.88 1.96 5.23
C ALA A 97 -0.30 2.39 3.88
N VAL A 98 0.99 2.75 3.83
CA VAL A 98 1.68 3.11 2.57
C VAL A 98 1.79 1.90 1.63
N LEU A 99 2.00 0.68 2.14
CA LEU A 99 1.94 -0.54 1.30
C LEU A 99 0.55 -0.74 0.69
N VAL A 100 -0.51 -0.52 1.47
CA VAL A 100 -1.89 -0.62 0.98
C VAL A 100 -2.18 0.46 -0.07
N ASP A 101 -1.74 1.71 0.15
CA ASP A 101 -1.83 2.78 -0.84
C ASP A 101 -1.14 2.41 -2.15
N CYS A 102 0.03 1.77 -2.07
CA CYS A 102 0.73 1.26 -3.24
C CYS A 102 -0.11 0.23 -4.00
N LEU A 103 -0.75 -0.72 -3.30
CA LEU A 103 -1.66 -1.69 -3.92
C LEU A 103 -2.85 -1.02 -4.60
N VAL A 104 -3.50 -0.04 -3.95
CA VAL A 104 -4.60 0.75 -4.52
C VAL A 104 -4.16 1.45 -5.81
N ILE A 105 -2.99 2.09 -5.80
CA ILE A 105 -2.41 2.77 -6.97
C ILE A 105 -2.16 1.80 -8.11
N VAL A 106 -1.53 0.65 -7.86
CA VAL A 106 -1.26 -0.36 -8.89
C VAL A 106 -2.57 -0.89 -9.46
N CYS A 107 -3.57 -1.09 -8.63
CA CYS A 107 -4.93 -1.47 -9.00
C CYS A 107 -5.65 -0.45 -9.91
N ARG A 108 -5.19 0.82 -9.98
CA ARG A 108 -5.72 1.83 -10.94
C ARG A 108 -5.40 1.52 -12.40
N HIS A 109 -4.64 0.46 -12.66
CA HIS A 109 -4.57 -0.19 -13.96
C HIS A 109 -5.29 -1.55 -13.86
N PHE A 110 -6.45 -1.68 -14.50
CA PHE A 110 -7.40 -2.77 -14.25
C PHE A 110 -6.84 -4.16 -14.58
N ASP A 111 -5.94 -4.26 -15.55
CA ASP A 111 -5.24 -5.53 -15.87
C ASP A 111 -4.43 -6.07 -14.68
N ASN A 112 -4.05 -5.22 -13.73
CA ASN A 112 -3.31 -5.64 -12.54
C ASN A 112 -4.21 -6.28 -11.47
N ILE A 113 -5.52 -6.04 -11.48
CA ILE A 113 -6.45 -6.44 -10.41
C ILE A 113 -6.42 -7.96 -10.21
N LEU A 114 -6.47 -8.73 -11.30
CA LEU A 114 -6.40 -10.20 -11.24
C LEU A 114 -5.06 -10.70 -10.69
N ALA A 115 -3.96 -9.99 -10.93
CA ALA A 115 -2.67 -10.35 -10.37
C ALA A 115 -2.65 -10.11 -8.86
N ILE A 116 -3.18 -8.96 -8.40
CA ILE A 116 -3.20 -8.57 -6.99
C ILE A 116 -4.13 -9.48 -6.16
N ILE A 117 -5.32 -9.81 -6.66
CA ILE A 117 -6.28 -10.66 -5.92
C ILE A 117 -5.74 -12.08 -5.67
N LYS A 118 -4.82 -12.57 -6.51
CA LYS A 118 -4.19 -13.89 -6.31
C LYS A 118 -3.26 -13.94 -5.09
N TYR A 119 -2.81 -12.78 -4.59
CA TYR A 119 -2.03 -12.72 -3.36
C TYR A 119 -2.97 -12.66 -2.15
N GLU A 120 -2.55 -13.28 -1.05
CA GLU A 120 -3.31 -13.32 0.22
C GLU A 120 -3.23 -12.00 1.01
N TYR A 121 -3.21 -10.84 0.35
CA TYR A 121 -3.15 -9.56 1.06
C TYR A 121 -4.41 -9.31 1.90
N LYS A 122 -5.59 -9.63 1.37
CA LYS A 122 -6.88 -9.31 2.02
C LYS A 122 -7.01 -9.98 3.39
N SER A 123 -6.73 -11.28 3.48
CA SER A 123 -6.83 -12.02 4.75
C SER A 123 -5.87 -11.48 5.81
N ASN A 124 -4.61 -11.24 5.42
CA ASN A 124 -3.60 -10.71 6.34
C ASN A 124 -3.92 -9.27 6.80
N LEU A 125 -4.37 -8.41 5.89
CA LEU A 125 -4.75 -7.03 6.22
C LEU A 125 -5.97 -6.98 7.15
N ILE A 126 -6.98 -7.84 6.93
CA ILE A 126 -8.14 -7.96 7.83
C ILE A 126 -7.69 -8.34 9.24
N ALA A 127 -6.76 -9.29 9.37
CA ALA A 127 -6.23 -9.69 10.67
C ALA A 127 -5.50 -8.52 11.37
N ILE A 128 -4.63 -7.80 10.64
CA ILE A 128 -3.95 -6.60 11.16
C ILE A 128 -4.98 -5.58 11.68
N LEU A 129 -5.95 -5.21 10.84
CA LEU A 129 -6.98 -4.22 11.20
C LEU A 129 -7.80 -4.65 12.42
N ALA A 130 -8.18 -5.93 12.51
CA ALA A 130 -8.92 -6.44 13.65
C ALA A 130 -8.12 -6.34 14.96
N ASN A 131 -6.83 -6.67 14.92
CA ASN A 131 -5.94 -6.57 16.08
C ASN A 131 -5.71 -5.10 16.48
N THR A 132 -5.39 -4.23 15.51
CA THR A 132 -5.23 -2.79 15.74
C THR A 132 -6.51 -2.15 16.29
N PHE A 133 -7.68 -2.53 15.77
CA PHE A 133 -8.96 -2.05 16.29
C PHE A 133 -9.16 -2.46 17.76
N LYS A 134 -8.86 -3.71 18.08
CA LYS A 134 -8.96 -4.23 19.45
C LYS A 134 -8.05 -3.47 20.41
N GLU A 135 -6.82 -3.15 20.00
CA GLU A 135 -5.90 -2.31 20.79
C GLU A 135 -6.45 -0.90 20.99
N CYS A 136 -6.94 -0.27 19.92
CA CYS A 136 -7.57 1.06 19.99
C CYS A 136 -8.77 1.08 20.95
N MET A 137 -9.60 0.04 20.94
CA MET A 137 -10.74 -0.09 21.87
C MET A 137 -10.27 -0.30 23.31
N THR A 138 -9.17 -1.03 23.51
CA THR A 138 -8.59 -1.29 24.84
C THR A 138 -8.00 -0.03 25.45
N HIS A 139 -7.28 0.75 24.65
CA HIS A 139 -6.59 1.97 25.10
C HIS A 139 -7.45 3.24 24.96
N GLN A 140 -8.60 3.16 24.29
CA GLN A 140 -9.47 4.31 23.96
C GLN A 140 -8.72 5.45 23.26
N GLN A 141 -7.77 5.09 22.39
CA GLN A 141 -6.96 6.02 21.63
C GLN A 141 -6.90 5.55 20.18
N VAL A 142 -6.94 6.50 19.25
CA VAL A 142 -6.82 6.26 17.82
C VAL A 142 -5.82 7.26 17.28
N SER A 143 -4.69 6.77 16.77
CA SER A 143 -3.69 7.60 16.13
C SER A 143 -4.09 7.95 14.68
N PRO A 144 -3.58 9.05 14.11
CA PRO A 144 -3.77 9.38 12.70
C PRO A 144 -3.35 8.25 11.75
N GLU A 145 -2.32 7.49 12.11
CA GLU A 145 -1.77 6.37 11.35
C GLU A 145 -2.76 5.21 11.27
N VAL A 146 -3.47 4.92 12.37
CA VAL A 146 -4.58 3.96 12.38
C VAL A 146 -5.69 4.42 11.44
N VAL A 147 -6.10 5.69 11.51
CA VAL A 147 -7.13 6.23 10.61
C VAL A 147 -6.72 6.10 9.14
N HIS A 148 -5.45 6.41 8.83
CA HIS A 148 -4.90 6.25 7.49
C HIS A 148 -4.95 4.79 7.03
N LEU A 149 -4.50 3.83 7.86
CA LEU A 149 -4.56 2.41 7.51
C LEU A 149 -5.98 1.93 7.19
N PHE A 150 -6.97 2.28 8.03
CA PHE A 150 -8.37 1.90 7.81
C PHE A 150 -8.93 2.51 6.52
N ARG A 151 -8.61 3.78 6.26
CA ARG A 151 -9.01 4.46 5.02
C ARG A 151 -8.39 3.79 3.80
N SER A 152 -7.08 3.58 3.79
CA SER A 152 -6.36 2.91 2.70
C SER A 152 -6.91 1.51 2.44
N PHE A 153 -7.24 0.76 3.48
CA PHE A 153 -7.84 -0.57 3.32
C PHE A 153 -9.25 -0.51 2.73
N SER A 154 -10.09 0.44 3.14
CA SER A 154 -11.41 0.64 2.52
C SER A 154 -11.26 0.89 1.02
N GLN A 155 -10.35 1.78 0.62
CA GLN A 155 -10.06 2.08 -0.78
C GLN A 155 -9.56 0.84 -1.53
N PHE A 156 -8.78 -0.03 -0.87
CA PHE A 156 -8.32 -1.28 -1.45
C PHE A 156 -9.43 -2.31 -1.68
N LEU A 157 -10.50 -2.28 -0.87
CA LEU A 157 -11.67 -3.14 -1.09
C LEU A 157 -12.56 -2.66 -2.23
N GLU A 158 -12.47 -1.38 -2.58
CA GLU A 158 -13.27 -0.75 -3.64
C GLU A 158 -12.69 -0.92 -5.05
N VAL A 159 -11.44 -1.42 -5.17
CA VAL A 159 -10.86 -1.75 -6.48
C VAL A 159 -11.13 -3.20 -6.87
#